data_AF-Q4RKI7-F1
#
_entry.id   AF-Q4RKI7-F1
#
_cell.length_a   1.000
_cell.length_b   1.000
_cell.length_c   1.000
_cell.angle_alpha   90.00
_cell.angle_beta   90.00
_cell.angle_gamma   90.00
#
_symmetry.space_group_name_H-M   'P 1'
#
loop_
_entity.id
_entity.type
_entity.pdbx_description
1 polymer ?
#
loop_
_entity_poly.entity_id
_entity_poly.type
_entity_poly.pdbx_seq_one_letter_code
_entity_poly.pdbx_strand_id
1 'polypeptide(L)'
;MVQACRAVMELSDGINNKLLHIQAMAMEFHEMLKSLPGLKGRKMTRALESFSWNITILKGQADLLQHTKAEVQENMKQIHDAALTGNLTKESVGVRRVHSLTRKGQDPSQSGQTTPK
;
A
#
# COMPACT_ATOMS: atom_id res chain seq x y z
N MET A 1 -9.15 1.71 -6.50
CA MET A 1 -7.74 1.47 -6.12
C MET A 1 -6.90 2.75 -6.22
N VAL A 2 -6.68 3.32 -7.41
CA VAL A 2 -5.83 4.52 -7.59
C VAL A 2 -6.29 5.74 -6.75
N GLN A 3 -7.60 5.97 -6.63
CA GLN A 3 -8.12 7.06 -5.80
C GLN A 3 -7.83 6.85 -4.30
N ALA A 4 -7.91 5.61 -3.82
CA ALA A 4 -7.56 5.29 -2.44
C ALA A 4 -6.05 5.49 -2.19
N CYS A 5 -5.20 5.09 -3.15
CA CYS A 5 -3.77 5.34 -3.10
C CYS A 5 -3.45 6.85 -3.01
N ARG A 6 -4.12 7.68 -3.83
CA ARG A 6 -4.00 9.14 -3.75
C ARG A 6 -4.39 9.69 -2.39
N ALA A 7 -5.56 9.28 -1.87
CA ALA A 7 -6.01 9.71 -0.56
C ALA A 7 -5.00 9.34 0.54
N VAL A 8 -4.41 8.15 0.50
CA VAL A 8 -3.35 7.75 1.43
C VAL A 8 -2.13 8.67 1.29
N MET A 9 -1.62 8.92 0.09
CA MET A 9 -0.46 9.80 -0.09
C MET A 9 -0.70 11.24 0.38
N GLU A 10 -1.90 11.79 0.15
CA GLU A 10 -2.25 13.17 0.48
C GLU A 10 -2.52 13.38 1.98
N LEU A 11 -3.18 12.41 2.63
CA LEU A 11 -3.65 12.57 4.02
C LEU A 11 -2.64 12.07 5.06
N SER A 12 -1.74 11.15 4.69
CA SER A 12 -0.88 10.45 5.65
C SER A 12 0.04 11.39 6.44
N ASP A 13 0.56 12.45 5.83
CA ASP A 13 1.46 13.38 6.53
C ASP A 13 0.73 14.19 7.59
N GLY A 14 -0.48 14.67 7.26
CA GLY A 14 -1.32 15.40 8.21
C GLY A 14 -1.75 14.54 9.40
N ILE A 15 -2.08 13.27 9.14
CA ILE A 15 -2.44 12.31 10.20
C ILE A 15 -1.21 11.94 11.03
N ASN A 16 -0.05 11.68 10.39
CA ASN A 16 1.18 11.34 11.10
C ASN A 16 1.64 12.48 12.03
N ASN A 17 1.58 13.73 11.57
CA ASN A 17 1.90 14.89 12.40
C ASN A 17 0.98 15.00 13.62
N LYS A 18 -0.31 14.71 13.45
CA LYS A 18 -1.27 14.68 14.58
C LYS A 18 -0.94 13.54 15.55
N LEU A 19 -0.59 12.35 15.05
CA LEU A 19 -0.20 11.22 15.90
C LEU A 19 1.07 11.54 16.71
N LEU A 20 2.09 12.13 16.06
CA LEU A 20 3.32 12.55 16.74
C LEU A 20 3.06 13.61 17.81
N HIS A 21 2.20 14.59 17.52
CA HIS A 21 1.80 15.60 18.49
C HIS A 21 1.06 14.98 19.69
N ILE A 22 0.07 14.12 19.44
CA ILE A 22 -0.66 13.42 20.51
C ILE A 22 0.29 12.55 21.33
N GLN A 23 1.26 11.87 20.70
CA GLN A 23 2.25 11.07 21.40
C GLN A 23 3.13 11.91 22.34
N ALA A 24 3.58 13.08 21.90
CA ALA A 24 4.35 14.00 22.73
C ALA A 24 3.53 14.47 23.95
N MET A 25 2.28 14.92 23.71
CA MET A 25 1.36 15.31 24.78
C MET A 25 1.06 14.15 25.74
N ALA A 26 0.93 12.94 25.22
CA ALA A 26 0.70 11.75 26.03
C ALA A 26 1.91 11.45 26.93
N MET A 27 3.13 11.54 26.41
CA MET A 27 4.35 11.35 27.21
C MET A 27 4.45 12.35 28.36
N GLU A 28 4.13 13.63 28.11
CA GLU A 28 4.06 14.65 29.16
C GLU A 28 3.01 14.31 30.22
N PHE A 29 1.81 13.93 29.78
CA PHE A 29 0.74 13.54 30.69
C PHE A 29 1.07 12.28 31.50
N HIS A 30 1.77 11.31 30.92
CA HIS A 30 2.22 10.10 31.61
C HIS A 30 3.12 10.44 32.81
N GLU A 31 4.00 11.42 32.65
CA GLU A 31 4.84 11.91 33.74
C GLU A 31 4.04 12.66 34.81
N MET A 32 3.04 13.46 34.40
CA MET A 32 2.11 14.13 35.32
C MET A 32 1.21 13.14 36.08
N LEU A 33 0.88 11.99 35.50
CA LEU A 33 0.02 10.99 36.13
C LEU A 33 0.58 10.56 37.48
N LYS A 34 1.92 10.51 37.62
CA LYS A 34 2.63 10.11 38.85
C LYS A 34 2.40 11.08 40.02
N SER A 35 2.08 12.33 39.75
CA SER A 35 1.86 13.38 40.76
C SER A 35 0.38 13.67 41.02
N LEU A 36 -0.54 12.97 40.33
CA LEU A 36 -1.98 13.23 40.46
C LEU A 36 -2.49 12.86 41.87
N PRO A 37 -3.09 13.81 42.62
CA PRO A 37 -3.67 13.51 43.91
C PRO A 37 -4.87 12.56 43.75
N GLY A 38 -4.95 11.54 44.61
CA GLY A 38 -6.05 10.56 44.61
C GLY A 38 -5.79 9.27 43.85
N LEU A 39 -4.69 9.17 43.08
CA LEU A 39 -4.22 7.91 42.48
C LEU A 39 -3.01 7.39 43.27
N LYS A 40 -3.11 6.21 43.90
CA LYS A 40 -2.00 5.59 44.66
C LYS A 40 -2.02 4.07 44.56
N GLY A 41 -0.87 3.45 44.84
CA GLY A 41 -0.70 2.00 44.90
C GLY A 41 -1.08 1.30 43.59
N ARG A 42 -1.79 0.16 43.69
CA ARG A 42 -2.15 -0.67 42.54
C ARG A 42 -2.97 0.06 41.46
N LYS A 43 -3.82 1.03 41.86
CA LYS A 43 -4.61 1.83 40.90
C LYS A 43 -3.71 2.74 40.05
N MET A 44 -2.67 3.31 40.65
CA MET A 44 -1.67 4.12 39.95
C MET A 44 -0.88 3.25 38.96
N THR A 45 -0.35 2.11 39.41
CA THR A 45 0.42 1.20 38.55
C THR A 45 -0.38 0.77 37.32
N ARG A 46 -1.63 0.36 37.51
CA ARG A 46 -2.50 -0.04 36.40
C ARG A 46 -2.79 1.10 35.43
N ALA A 47 -2.95 2.32 35.94
CA ALA A 47 -3.16 3.49 35.09
C ALA A 47 -1.91 3.82 34.25
N LEU A 48 -0.71 3.76 34.85
CA LEU A 48 0.56 3.94 34.14
C LEU A 48 0.79 2.88 33.06
N GLU A 49 0.53 1.60 33.37
CA GLU A 49 0.64 0.50 32.42
C GLU A 49 -0.33 0.65 31.25
N SER A 50 -1.60 0.95 31.55
CA SER A 50 -2.62 1.18 30.51
C SER A 50 -2.26 2.37 29.64
N PHE A 51 -1.68 3.41 30.22
CA PHE A 51 -1.28 4.60 29.49
C PHE A 51 -0.05 4.33 28.60
N SER A 52 0.92 3.56 29.10
CA SER A 52 2.08 3.12 28.32
C SER A 52 1.65 2.33 27.08
N TRP A 53 0.64 1.45 27.23
CA TRP A 53 0.07 0.71 26.11
C TRP A 53 -0.56 1.63 25.06
N ASN A 54 -1.29 2.68 25.49
CA ASN A 54 -1.85 3.67 24.56
C ASN A 54 -0.75 4.39 23.76
N ILE A 55 0.37 4.77 24.40
CA ILE A 55 1.52 5.37 23.71
C ILE A 55 2.09 4.40 22.67
N THR A 56 2.27 3.12 23.04
CA THR A 56 2.78 2.10 22.11
C THR A 56 1.85 1.88 20.91
N ILE A 57 0.53 1.87 21.11
CA ILE A 57 -0.45 1.78 20.03
C ILE A 57 -0.32 2.98 19.08
N LEU A 58 -0.29 4.21 19.62
CA LEU A 58 -0.16 5.43 18.81
C LEU A 58 1.13 5.41 17.97
N LYS A 59 2.25 4.97 18.56
CA LYS A 59 3.51 4.78 17.84
C LYS A 59 3.35 3.75 16.71
N GLY A 60 2.77 2.59 17.00
CA GLY A 60 2.53 1.55 16.00
C GLY A 60 1.63 2.00 14.85
N GLN A 61 0.63 2.86 15.12
CA GLN A 61 -0.22 3.45 14.10
C GLN A 61 0.54 4.45 13.21
N ALA A 62 1.41 5.26 13.79
CA ALA A 62 2.26 6.19 13.04
C ALA A 62 3.23 5.42 12.12
N ASP A 63 3.89 4.40 12.66
CA ASP A 63 4.82 3.54 11.92
C ASP A 63 4.10 2.82 10.75
N LEU A 64 2.92 2.24 11.02
CA LEU A 64 2.11 1.58 10.00
C LEU A 64 1.69 2.55 8.90
N LEU A 65 1.24 3.75 9.26
CA LEU A 65 0.80 4.75 8.28
C LEU A 65 1.95 5.19 7.37
N GLN A 66 3.14 5.43 7.92
CA GLN A 66 4.32 5.78 7.14
C GLN A 66 4.75 4.65 6.21
N HIS A 67 4.73 3.41 6.70
CA HIS A 67 5.03 2.23 5.88
C HIS A 67 4.03 2.08 4.72
N THR A 68 2.73 2.14 5.01
CA THR A 68 1.68 2.05 3.99
C THR A 68 1.80 3.18 2.97
N LYS A 69 2.13 4.41 3.38
CA LYS A 69 2.38 5.51 2.45
C LYS A 69 3.53 5.19 1.49
N ALA A 70 4.65 4.70 2.01
CA ALA A 70 5.82 4.34 1.20
C ALA A 70 5.50 3.22 0.19
N GLU A 71 4.81 2.17 0.63
CA GLU A 71 4.37 1.09 -0.26
C GLU A 71 3.42 1.59 -1.35
N VAL A 72 2.47 2.45 -1.00
CA VAL A 72 1.54 3.04 -1.97
C VAL A 72 2.27 3.90 -3.00
N GLN A 73 3.27 4.68 -2.57
CA GLN A 73 4.08 5.49 -3.49
C GLN A 73 4.85 4.62 -4.48
N GLU A 74 5.47 3.55 -4.01
CA GLU A 74 6.20 2.61 -4.87
C GLU A 74 5.25 1.87 -5.82
N ASN A 75 4.09 1.42 -5.32
CA ASN A 75 3.07 0.78 -6.17
C ASN A 75 2.59 1.71 -7.28
N MET A 76 2.41 3.01 -6.99
CA MET A 76 2.01 3.99 -8.00
C MET A 76 3.09 4.21 -9.07
N LYS A 77 4.37 4.17 -8.68
CA LYS A 77 5.48 4.22 -9.63
C LYS A 77 5.51 2.99 -10.53
N GLN A 78 5.34 1.79 -9.97
CA GLN A 78 5.31 0.54 -10.74
C GLN A 78 4.14 0.51 -11.75
N ILE A 79 2.96 1.01 -11.35
CA ILE A 79 1.82 1.14 -12.27
C ILE A 79 2.14 2.08 -13.43
N HIS A 80 2.77 3.22 -13.14
CA HIS A 80 3.18 4.19 -14.16
C HIS A 80 4.21 3.58 -15.13
N ASP A 81 5.24 2.92 -14.60
CA ASP A 81 6.30 2.31 -15.41
C ASP A 81 5.74 1.18 -16.28
N ALA A 82 4.86 0.34 -15.73
CA ALA A 82 4.16 -0.69 -16.51
C ALA A 82 3.31 -0.09 -17.64
N ALA A 83 2.64 1.04 -17.40
CA ALA A 83 1.87 1.73 -18.44
C ALA A 83 2.78 2.29 -19.55
N LEU A 84 3.95 2.83 -19.21
CA LEU A 84 4.95 3.30 -20.18
C LEU A 84 5.48 2.14 -21.02
N THR A 85 5.93 1.05 -20.39
CA THR A 85 6.42 -0.14 -21.10
C THR A 85 5.33 -0.76 -21.97
N GLY A 86 4.07 -0.73 -21.53
CA GLY A 86 2.91 -1.21 -22.27
C GLY A 86 2.43 -0.29 -23.39
N ASN A 87 3.07 0.87 -23.64
CA ASN A 87 2.61 1.91 -24.56
C ASN A 87 1.17 2.41 -24.27
N LEU A 88 0.71 2.31 -23.02
CA LEU A 88 -0.64 2.70 -22.59
C LEU A 88 -0.77 4.19 -22.24
N THR A 89 0.34 4.93 -22.29
CA THR A 89 0.39 6.37 -21.98
C THR A 89 0.16 7.28 -23.18
N LYS A 90 0.13 6.73 -24.41
CA LYS A 90 -0.30 7.46 -25.61
C LYS A 90 -1.80 7.27 -25.75
N GLU A 91 -2.54 8.37 -25.82
CA GLU A 91 -3.90 8.41 -26.35
C GLU A 91 -3.82 7.99 -27.83
N SER A 92 -3.83 6.68 -28.08
CA SER A 92 -3.67 6.13 -29.41
C SER A 92 -5.05 5.87 -30.00
N VAL A 93 -5.35 6.65 -31.04
CA VAL A 93 -6.34 6.34 -32.06
C VAL A 93 -6.22 4.85 -32.42
N GLY A 94 -7.21 4.05 -31.99
CA GLY A 94 -7.42 2.68 -32.42
C GLY A 94 -6.33 1.69 -32.00
N VAL A 95 -6.55 1.00 -30.88
CA VAL A 95 -5.83 -0.24 -30.52
C VAL A 95 -6.03 -1.26 -31.64
N ARG A 96 -5.08 -1.38 -32.57
CA ARG A 96 -5.00 -2.55 -33.45
C ARG A 96 -4.38 -3.68 -32.65
N ARG A 97 -5.25 -4.46 -32.00
CA ARG A 97 -4.92 -5.68 -31.26
C ARG A 97 -4.16 -6.61 -32.21
N VAL A 98 -2.85 -6.75 -32.03
CA VAL A 98 -2.05 -7.72 -32.79
C VAL A 98 -2.51 -9.10 -32.35
N HIS A 99 -3.27 -9.76 -33.22
CA HIS A 99 -3.64 -11.16 -33.07
C HIS A 99 -2.34 -11.98 -33.02
N SER A 100 -2.17 -12.73 -31.94
CA SER A 100 -1.16 -13.79 -31.84
C SER A 100 -1.37 -14.74 -33.01
N LEU A 101 -0.46 -14.71 -34.00
CA LEU A 101 -0.38 -15.74 -35.02
C LEU A 101 0.29 -16.97 -34.39
N THR A 102 -0.49 -17.76 -33.66
CA THR A 102 -0.10 -19.12 -33.33
C THR A 102 -0.03 -19.93 -34.62
N ARG A 103 1.21 -20.13 -35.05
CA ARG A 103 1.73 -21.07 -36.05
C ARG A 103 0.80 -22.28 -36.24
N LYS A 104 -0.03 -22.24 -37.29
CA LYS A 104 -0.79 -23.40 -37.78
C LYS A 104 0.20 -24.32 -38.49
N GLY A 105 0.56 -25.43 -37.87
CA GLY A 105 1.46 -26.41 -38.45
C GLY A 105 1.23 -27.78 -37.85
N GLN A 106 0.28 -28.52 -38.44
CA GLN A 106 0.35 -29.97 -38.68
C GLN A 106 -1.02 -30.48 -39.15
N ASP A 107 -1.07 -31.05 -40.34
CA ASP A 107 -1.95 -32.19 -40.66
C ASP A 107 -1.12 -33.21 -41.46
N PRO A 108 -1.11 -34.50 -41.09
CA PRO A 108 -0.32 -35.52 -41.76
C PRO A 108 -1.11 -36.27 -42.87
N SER A 109 -0.38 -36.59 -43.94
CA SER A 109 -0.44 -37.83 -44.73
C SER A 109 -1.76 -38.32 -45.36
N GLN A 110 -1.77 -38.45 -46.70
CA GLN A 110 -2.23 -39.63 -47.48
C GLN A 110 -1.99 -39.35 -48.98
N SER A 111 -0.90 -39.83 -49.59
CA SER A 111 -0.74 -41.13 -50.26
C SER A 111 -1.44 -41.27 -51.61
N GLY A 112 -0.64 -41.22 -52.70
CA GLY A 112 -0.75 -42.06 -53.90
C GLY A 112 -1.88 -41.75 -54.91
N GLN A 113 -1.52 -41.54 -56.19
CA GLN A 113 -1.58 -42.58 -57.25
C GLN A 113 -1.69 -41.95 -58.67
N THR A 114 -0.68 -42.26 -59.51
CA THR A 114 -0.68 -42.49 -60.98
C THR A 114 -1.14 -41.42 -62.00
N THR A 115 -0.16 -40.77 -62.65
CA THR A 115 0.20 -40.72 -64.11
C THR A 115 -0.81 -41.10 -65.22
N PRO A 116 -0.53 -40.86 -66.53
CA PRO A 116 -0.35 -39.57 -67.23
C PRO A 116 -1.07 -39.54 -68.62
N LYS A 117 -1.26 -38.36 -69.21
CA LYS A 117 -0.95 -38.04 -70.63
C LYS A 117 -1.27 -36.58 -70.93
#